data_AF-A0A9E4GR00-F1
#
_entry.id   AF-A0A9E4GR00-F1
#
_cell.length_a   1.000
_cell.length_b   1.000
_cell.length_c   1.000
_cell.angle_alpha   90.00
_cell.angle_beta   90.00
_cell.angle_gamma   90.00
#
_symmetry.space_group_name_H-M   'P 1'
#
loop_
_entity.id
_entity.type
_entity.pdbx_description
1 polymer ?
#
loop_
_entity_poly.entity_id
_entity_poly.type
_entity_poly.pdbx_seq_one_letter_code
_entity_poly.pdbx_strand_id
1 'polypeptide(L)'
;MPPEQLERMRLRAAYRLFQWFSLEDQRNFWQRAAGQYRRAGNQVNFIVAVFAFIAGLAAALAGLLATGWLVPGSFANNGACAELADSQGLVRSMQQLGLIEQAGGEDDALQEFGELLATSPIAQARVDGMEFITALNDMAGIDGDECSTVHSLTNLLMLVAVVAPAVGGAFTTLTGLYQWDRSANIYESALESLEVADSQSPLDDMDTLTYRAALRAYVENTLQVMSDESAQWGQSVRPPAQLEQFLSEEREKALRATRLGNAWDLGGDDDGGIGPLG
;
A
#
# COMPACT_ATOMS: atom_id res chain seq x y z
N MET A 1 48.13 -30.72 -15.10
CA MET A 1 46.75 -30.44 -15.56
C MET A 1 46.85 -29.61 -16.84
N PRO A 2 46.24 -30.05 -17.97
CA PRO A 2 46.26 -29.29 -19.21
C PRO A 2 45.55 -27.93 -19.04
N PRO A 3 45.96 -26.90 -19.78
CA PRO A 3 45.44 -25.53 -19.63
C PRO A 3 43.92 -25.44 -19.82
N GLU A 4 43.35 -26.25 -20.71
CA GLU A 4 41.91 -26.31 -20.96
C GLU A 4 41.11 -26.80 -19.73
N GLN A 5 41.63 -27.78 -18.99
CA GLN A 5 40.98 -28.25 -17.75
C GLN A 5 41.00 -27.17 -16.67
N LEU A 6 42.08 -26.40 -16.59
CA LEU A 6 42.19 -25.28 -15.65
C LEU A 6 41.18 -24.18 -15.99
N GLU A 7 41.03 -23.83 -17.27
CA GLU A 7 40.02 -22.87 -17.73
C GLU A 7 38.60 -23.37 -17.42
N ARG A 8 38.29 -24.64 -17.70
CA ARG A 8 36.99 -25.23 -17.38
C ARG A 8 36.66 -25.17 -15.90
N MET A 9 37.63 -25.47 -15.02
CA MET A 9 37.43 -25.34 -13.57
C MET A 9 37.18 -23.90 -13.14
N ARG A 10 37.88 -22.92 -13.73
CA ARG A 10 37.65 -21.49 -13.44
C ARG A 10 36.25 -21.05 -13.86
N LEU A 11 35.80 -21.45 -15.04
CA LEU A 11 34.45 -21.15 -15.53
C LEU A 11 33.37 -21.78 -14.64
N ARG A 12 33.55 -23.03 -14.21
CA ARG A 12 32.64 -23.68 -13.25
C ARG A 12 32.61 -22.98 -11.90
N ALA A 13 33.76 -22.53 -11.40
CA ALA A 13 33.84 -21.78 -10.15
C ALA A 13 33.12 -20.43 -10.28
N ALA A 14 33.31 -19.71 -11.38
CA ALA A 14 32.61 -18.46 -11.67
C ALA A 14 31.09 -18.65 -11.77
N TYR A 15 30.65 -19.70 -12.49
CA TYR A 15 29.24 -20.07 -12.58
C TYR A 15 28.63 -20.32 -11.19
N ARG A 16 29.25 -21.18 -10.36
CA ARG A 16 28.75 -21.48 -9.02
C ARG A 16 28.72 -20.26 -8.10
N LEU A 17 29.73 -19.40 -8.20
CA LEU A 17 29.79 -18.17 -7.43
C LEU A 17 28.65 -17.22 -7.80
N PHE A 18 28.42 -17.02 -9.11
CA PHE A 18 27.33 -16.21 -9.62
C PHE A 18 25.96 -16.79 -9.25
N GLN A 19 25.77 -18.09 -9.45
CA GLN A 19 24.53 -18.78 -9.12
C GLN A 19 24.19 -18.63 -7.63
N TRP A 20 25.17 -18.81 -6.74
CA TRP A 20 24.93 -18.70 -5.31
C TRP A 20 24.65 -17.27 -4.85
N PHE A 21 25.47 -16.30 -5.27
CA PHE A 21 25.35 -14.93 -4.78
C PHE A 21 24.30 -14.09 -5.49
N SER A 22 24.11 -14.28 -6.79
CA SER A 22 23.21 -13.45 -7.57
C SER A 22 21.83 -14.07 -7.64
N LEU A 23 21.73 -15.36 -7.99
CA LEU A 23 20.42 -15.97 -8.24
C LEU A 23 19.74 -16.46 -6.98
N GLU A 24 20.44 -17.27 -6.19
CA GLU A 24 19.80 -17.90 -5.04
C GLU A 24 19.46 -16.87 -3.96
N ASP A 25 20.31 -15.86 -3.76
CA ASP A 25 19.99 -14.75 -2.84
C ASP A 25 18.78 -13.93 -3.31
N GLN A 26 18.75 -13.53 -4.59
CA GLN A 26 17.62 -12.75 -5.14
C GLN A 26 16.32 -13.55 -5.18
N ARG A 27 16.38 -14.83 -5.57
CA ARG A 27 15.23 -15.74 -5.53
C ARG A 27 14.67 -15.86 -4.12
N ASN A 28 15.52 -16.10 -3.13
CA ASN A 28 15.10 -16.17 -1.72
C ASN A 28 14.57 -14.84 -1.19
N PHE A 29 15.12 -13.71 -1.64
CA PHE A 29 14.61 -12.39 -1.31
C PHE A 29 13.22 -12.15 -1.91
N TRP A 30 13.03 -12.35 -3.22
CA TRP A 30 11.74 -12.13 -3.90
C TRP A 30 10.65 -13.08 -3.44
N GLN A 31 10.95 -14.36 -3.19
CA GLN A 31 9.98 -15.30 -2.61
C GLN A 31 9.50 -14.86 -1.23
N ARG A 32 10.42 -14.41 -0.36
CA ARG A 32 10.06 -13.87 0.95
C ARG A 32 9.25 -12.59 0.83
N ALA A 33 9.64 -11.68 -0.06
CA ALA A 33 8.93 -10.42 -0.29
C ALA A 33 7.50 -10.67 -0.81
N ALA A 34 7.34 -11.44 -1.88
CA ALA A 34 6.03 -11.82 -2.43
C ALA A 34 5.13 -12.45 -1.35
N GLY A 35 5.68 -13.39 -0.58
CA GLY A 35 4.96 -14.03 0.51
C GLY A 35 4.53 -13.06 1.62
N GLN A 36 5.36 -12.07 1.95
CA GLN A 36 5.00 -11.03 2.93
C GLN A 36 3.87 -10.13 2.42
N TYR A 37 3.94 -9.67 1.17
CA TYR A 37 2.88 -8.84 0.57
C TYR A 37 1.55 -9.57 0.45
N ARG A 38 1.54 -10.85 0.02
CA ARG A 38 0.31 -11.67 0.00
C ARG A 38 -0.28 -11.83 1.41
N ARG A 39 0.54 -12.07 2.42
CA ARG A 39 0.06 -12.17 3.81
C ARG A 39 -0.52 -10.85 4.30
N ALA A 40 0.13 -9.73 4.01
CA ALA A 40 -0.35 -8.40 4.37
C ALA A 40 -1.71 -8.11 3.70
N GLY A 41 -1.83 -8.36 2.39
CA GLY A 41 -3.09 -8.22 1.66
C GLY A 41 -4.22 -9.09 2.23
N ASN A 42 -3.92 -10.36 2.54
CA ASN A 42 -4.88 -11.26 3.17
C ASN A 42 -5.32 -10.78 4.56
N GLN A 43 -4.39 -10.24 5.37
CA GLN A 43 -4.71 -9.71 6.70
C GLN A 43 -5.67 -8.52 6.61
N VAL A 44 -5.43 -7.60 5.68
CA VAL A 44 -6.30 -6.43 5.53
C VAL A 44 -7.66 -6.80 4.96
N ASN A 45 -7.71 -7.68 3.96
CA ASN A 45 -8.98 -8.21 3.45
C ASN A 45 -9.79 -8.92 4.55
N PHE A 46 -9.11 -9.66 5.43
CA PHE A 46 -9.75 -10.26 6.59
C PHE A 46 -10.28 -9.21 7.57
N ILE A 47 -9.52 -8.17 7.88
CA ILE A 47 -9.97 -7.06 8.75
C ILE A 47 -11.22 -6.38 8.16
N VAL A 48 -11.20 -6.06 6.85
CA VAL A 48 -12.35 -5.47 6.15
C VAL A 48 -13.58 -6.38 6.23
N ALA A 49 -13.41 -7.68 5.99
CA ALA A 49 -14.49 -8.66 6.10
C ALA A 49 -15.05 -8.74 7.53
N VAL A 50 -14.19 -8.70 8.55
CA VAL A 50 -14.61 -8.70 9.95
C VAL A 50 -15.41 -7.44 10.28
N PHE A 51 -14.97 -6.26 9.85
CA PHE A 51 -15.73 -5.02 10.08
C PHE A 51 -17.06 -5.01 9.33
N ALA A 52 -17.10 -5.47 8.08
CA ALA A 52 -18.35 -5.62 7.34
C ALA A 52 -19.32 -6.60 8.02
N PHE A 53 -18.80 -7.71 8.56
CA PHE A 53 -19.59 -8.66 9.32
C PHE A 53 -20.13 -8.06 10.62
N ILE A 54 -19.30 -7.37 11.40
CA ILE A 54 -19.71 -6.70 12.64
C ILE A 54 -20.77 -5.64 12.35
N ALA A 55 -20.60 -4.85 11.27
CA ALA A 55 -21.58 -3.86 10.86
C ALA A 55 -22.93 -4.49 10.52
N GLY A 56 -22.93 -5.55 9.70
CA GLY A 56 -24.15 -6.26 9.32
C GLY A 56 -24.83 -6.93 10.50
N LEU A 57 -24.06 -7.54 11.40
CA LEU A 57 -24.57 -8.15 12.63
C LEU A 57 -25.17 -7.10 13.57
N ALA A 58 -24.49 -5.96 13.76
CA ALA A 58 -24.96 -4.89 14.60
C ALA A 58 -26.25 -4.26 14.05
N ALA A 59 -26.33 -4.04 12.73
CA ALA A 59 -27.54 -3.57 12.07
C ALA A 59 -28.72 -4.55 12.24
N ALA A 60 -28.46 -5.85 12.07
CA ALA A 60 -29.47 -6.88 12.24
C ALA A 60 -29.99 -6.96 13.69
N LEU A 61 -29.08 -6.93 14.68
CA LEU A 61 -29.44 -6.94 16.10
C LEU A 61 -30.17 -5.65 16.51
N ALA A 62 -29.73 -4.49 16.04
CA ALA A 62 -30.42 -3.22 16.28
C ALA A 62 -31.84 -3.26 15.70
N GLY A 63 -32.01 -3.77 14.48
CA GLY A 63 -33.33 -3.95 13.87
C GLY A 63 -34.22 -4.91 14.64
N LEU A 64 -33.67 -6.04 15.11
CA LEU A 64 -34.39 -7.01 15.94
C LEU A 64 -34.82 -6.42 17.29
N LEU A 65 -33.93 -5.68 17.97
CA LEU A 65 -34.25 -5.04 19.25
C LEU A 65 -35.27 -3.91 19.08
N ALA A 66 -35.10 -3.08 18.05
CA ALA A 66 -36.05 -2.02 17.73
C ALA A 66 -37.45 -2.59 17.45
N THR A 67 -37.55 -3.61 16.60
CA THR A 67 -38.84 -4.25 16.29
C THR A 67 -39.42 -5.05 17.46
N GLY A 68 -38.56 -5.69 18.26
CA GLY A 68 -38.95 -6.56 19.36
C GLY A 68 -39.32 -5.83 20.65
N TRP A 69 -38.84 -4.61 20.89
CA TRP A 69 -39.00 -3.91 22.18
C TRP A 69 -39.54 -2.48 22.08
N LEU A 70 -39.27 -1.78 20.98
CA LEU A 70 -39.62 -0.36 20.83
C LEU A 70 -40.95 -0.16 20.07
N VAL A 71 -41.42 -1.15 19.31
CA VAL A 71 -42.70 -1.06 18.59
C VAL A 71 -43.88 -1.34 19.55
N PRO A 72 -44.93 -0.49 19.57
CA PRO A 72 -46.13 -0.74 20.35
C PRO A 72 -46.76 -2.09 20.01
N GLY A 73 -47.09 -2.89 21.03
CA GLY A 73 -47.65 -4.24 20.84
C GLY A 73 -46.62 -5.34 20.55
N SER A 74 -45.32 -5.08 20.78
CA SER A 74 -44.31 -6.11 20.66
C SER A 74 -44.49 -7.25 21.68
N PHE A 75 -44.02 -8.43 21.29
CA PHE A 75 -44.13 -9.67 22.06
C PHE A 75 -43.24 -9.73 23.30
N ALA A 76 -42.17 -8.93 23.37
CA ALA A 76 -41.18 -9.04 24.45
C ALA A 76 -41.53 -8.22 25.70
N ASN A 77 -42.21 -7.07 25.55
CA ASN A 77 -42.46 -6.17 26.69
C ASN A 77 -43.84 -5.50 26.69
N ASN A 78 -44.82 -6.00 25.92
CA ASN A 78 -46.19 -5.45 25.86
C ASN A 78 -46.25 -3.92 25.61
N GLY A 79 -45.22 -3.32 25.01
CA GLY A 79 -45.11 -1.88 24.78
C GLY A 79 -44.69 -1.03 26.00
N ALA A 80 -44.19 -1.60 27.10
CA ALA A 80 -43.77 -0.81 28.26
C ALA A 80 -42.63 0.19 27.96
N CYS A 81 -41.79 -0.08 26.95
CA CYS A 81 -40.76 0.86 26.48
C CYS A 81 -41.18 1.69 25.25
N ALA A 82 -42.45 1.63 24.81
CA ALA A 82 -42.88 2.28 23.57
C ALA A 82 -42.82 3.82 23.66
N GLU A 83 -42.95 4.41 24.85
CA GLU A 83 -42.81 5.87 25.03
C GLU A 83 -41.39 6.37 24.71
N LEU A 84 -40.35 5.53 24.85
CA LEU A 84 -39.00 5.92 24.44
C LEU A 84 -38.80 5.90 22.92
N ALA A 85 -39.63 5.16 22.18
CA ALA A 85 -39.54 5.10 20.72
C ALA A 85 -40.00 6.40 20.04
N ASP A 86 -40.87 7.17 20.70
CA ASP A 86 -41.33 8.48 20.21
C ASP A 86 -40.24 9.57 20.33
N SER A 87 -39.08 9.24 20.90
CA SER A 87 -37.87 10.04 20.78
C SER A 87 -37.30 9.94 19.36
N GLN A 88 -37.89 10.71 18.43
CA GLN A 88 -37.33 11.09 17.13
C GLN A 88 -35.91 11.73 17.22
N GLY A 89 -35.30 11.78 18.40
CA GLY A 89 -34.00 12.34 18.69
C GLY A 89 -32.89 11.66 17.92
N LEU A 90 -32.91 10.33 17.73
CA LEU A 90 -31.82 9.63 17.04
C LEU A 90 -31.83 9.88 15.53
N VAL A 91 -33.00 9.81 14.89
CA VAL A 91 -33.12 10.11 13.45
C VAL A 91 -32.86 11.59 13.19
N ARG A 92 -33.31 12.49 14.06
CA ARG A 92 -32.98 13.92 13.98
C ARG A 92 -31.51 14.18 14.26
N SER A 93 -30.86 13.46 15.18
CA SER A 93 -29.43 13.62 15.44
C SER A 93 -28.62 13.09 14.27
N MET A 94 -29.01 11.97 13.67
CA MET A 94 -28.37 11.44 12.46
C MET A 94 -28.59 12.36 11.25
N GLN A 95 -29.77 12.96 11.09
CA GLN A 95 -30.03 14.00 10.08
C GLN A 95 -29.26 15.30 10.35
N GLN A 96 -29.17 15.74 11.61
CA GLN A 96 -28.39 16.93 12.00
C GLN A 96 -26.89 16.73 11.84
N LEU A 97 -26.41 15.50 12.01
CA LEU A 97 -25.01 15.11 11.76
C LEU A 97 -24.72 14.90 10.26
N GLY A 98 -25.70 15.10 9.37
CA GLY A 98 -25.54 14.92 7.92
C GLY A 98 -25.36 13.47 7.48
N LEU A 99 -25.57 12.49 8.37
CA LEU A 99 -25.33 11.06 8.10
C LEU A 99 -26.41 10.42 7.22
N ILE A 100 -27.59 11.04 7.17
CA ILE A 100 -28.72 10.61 6.35
C ILE A 100 -29.05 11.75 5.41
N GLU A 101 -28.24 11.91 4.36
CA GLU A 101 -28.64 12.72 3.22
C GLU A 101 -29.58 11.91 2.33
N GLN A 102 -30.60 12.57 1.83
CA GLN A 102 -31.72 11.99 1.11
C GLN A 102 -31.22 11.43 -0.24
N ALA A 103 -30.78 10.15 -0.24
CA ALA A 103 -30.33 9.33 -1.37
C ALA A 103 -30.41 10.01 -2.75
N GLY A 104 -29.36 10.76 -3.07
CA GLY A 104 -29.22 11.49 -4.33
C GLY A 104 -27.75 11.56 -4.75
N GLY A 105 -27.13 10.41 -5.02
CA GLY A 105 -25.76 10.30 -5.54
C GLY A 105 -24.82 9.53 -4.59
N GLU A 106 -24.48 8.30 -4.96
CA GLU A 106 -23.70 7.35 -4.13
C GLU A 106 -22.21 7.73 -4.01
N ASP A 107 -21.67 8.49 -4.98
CA ASP A 107 -20.24 8.82 -5.04
C ASP A 107 -19.86 10.08 -4.24
N ASP A 108 -20.75 11.07 -4.10
CA ASP A 108 -20.46 12.32 -3.36
C ASP A 108 -20.59 12.13 -1.84
N ALA A 109 -21.49 11.25 -1.39
CA ALA A 109 -21.75 10.98 0.02
C ALA A 109 -20.52 10.43 0.76
N LEU A 110 -19.69 9.60 0.10
CA LEU A 110 -18.49 9.04 0.72
C LEU A 110 -17.39 10.10 0.92
N GLN A 111 -17.31 11.10 0.04
CA GLN A 111 -16.32 12.16 0.14
C GLN A 111 -16.69 13.16 1.25
N GLU A 112 -17.98 13.51 1.35
CA GLU A 112 -18.50 14.38 2.42
C GLU A 112 -18.47 13.70 3.79
N PHE A 113 -18.77 12.39 3.85
CA PHE A 113 -18.62 11.60 5.09
C PHE A 113 -17.15 11.48 5.53
N GLY A 114 -16.21 11.46 4.58
CA GLY A 114 -14.77 11.52 4.85
C GLY A 114 -14.33 12.85 5.49
N GLU A 115 -14.85 13.98 5.00
CA GLU A 115 -14.61 15.31 5.60
C GLU A 115 -15.31 15.49 6.96
N LEU A 116 -16.54 14.97 7.10
CA LEU A 116 -17.29 14.96 8.36
C LEU A 116 -16.60 14.09 9.42
N LEU A 117 -16.09 12.91 9.04
CA LEU A 117 -15.28 12.11 9.95
C LEU A 117 -14.00 12.85 10.32
N ALA A 118 -13.26 13.41 9.36
CA ALA A 118 -12.01 14.13 9.61
C ALA A 118 -12.18 15.39 10.50
N THR A 119 -13.35 16.01 10.49
CA THR A 119 -13.69 17.19 11.31
C THR A 119 -14.45 16.84 12.58
N SER A 120 -14.94 15.60 12.72
CA SER A 120 -15.65 15.17 13.92
C SER A 120 -14.71 15.19 15.13
N PRO A 121 -15.22 15.56 16.32
CA PRO A 121 -14.45 15.47 17.56
C PRO A 121 -13.97 14.04 17.86
N ILE A 122 -14.58 13.01 17.24
CA ILE A 122 -14.18 11.60 17.34
C ILE A 122 -12.90 11.31 16.55
N ALA A 123 -12.65 11.98 15.41
CA ALA A 123 -11.39 11.82 14.67
C ALA A 123 -10.24 12.68 15.20
N GLN A 124 -10.55 13.77 15.90
CA GLN A 124 -9.56 14.58 16.62
C GLN A 124 -9.24 14.04 18.01
N ALA A 125 -10.13 13.21 18.57
CA ALA A 125 -9.80 12.37 19.72
C ALA A 125 -8.73 11.38 19.27
N ARG A 126 -7.47 11.73 19.54
CA ARG A 126 -6.35 10.80 19.52
C ARG A 126 -6.83 9.55 20.26
N VAL A 127 -6.89 8.42 19.57
CA VAL A 127 -7.40 7.15 20.12
C VAL A 127 -6.40 6.62 21.15
N ASP A 128 -6.26 7.31 22.27
CA ASP A 128 -5.79 6.72 23.51
C ASP A 128 -6.94 5.84 23.95
N GLY A 129 -6.88 4.54 23.58
CA GLY A 129 -8.00 3.59 23.65
C GLY A 129 -8.72 3.49 25.00
N MET A 130 -8.20 4.09 26.06
CA MET A 130 -8.88 4.28 27.35
C MET A 130 -10.05 5.28 27.31
N GLU A 131 -9.95 6.40 26.59
CA GLU A 131 -11.05 7.40 26.57
C GLU A 131 -12.28 6.88 25.81
N PHE A 132 -12.08 6.15 24.72
CA PHE A 132 -13.17 5.54 23.96
C PHE A 132 -13.92 4.47 24.76
N ILE A 133 -13.20 3.63 25.50
CA ILE A 133 -13.80 2.61 26.39
C ILE A 133 -14.61 3.29 27.50
N THR A 134 -14.10 4.40 28.04
CA THR A 134 -14.77 5.14 29.12
C THR A 134 -16.04 5.83 28.60
N ALA A 135 -16.00 6.43 27.42
CA ALA A 135 -17.17 7.00 26.74
C ALA A 135 -18.21 5.93 26.36
N LEU A 136 -17.76 4.73 25.95
CA LEU A 136 -18.64 3.58 25.71
C LEU A 136 -19.32 3.09 26.98
N ASN A 137 -18.59 3.03 28.10
CA ASN A 137 -19.16 2.62 29.39
C ASN A 137 -20.12 3.67 29.95
N ASP A 138 -19.84 4.96 29.80
CA ASP A 138 -20.75 6.04 30.18
C ASP A 138 -22.00 6.08 29.29
N MET A 139 -21.88 5.83 27.98
CA MET A 139 -23.05 5.65 27.10
C MET A 139 -23.82 4.37 27.40
N ALA A 140 -23.15 3.31 27.87
CA ALA A 140 -23.81 2.07 28.24
C ALA A 140 -24.63 2.20 29.53
N GLY A 141 -24.40 3.24 30.35
CA GLY A 141 -25.26 3.72 31.44
C GLY A 141 -26.17 2.64 32.02
N ILE A 142 -25.56 1.60 32.63
CA ILE A 142 -26.28 0.43 33.12
C ILE A 142 -26.88 0.76 34.49
N ASP A 143 -27.81 1.71 34.51
CA ASP A 143 -28.72 1.89 35.64
C ASP A 143 -29.90 0.93 35.42
N GLY A 144 -30.26 0.18 36.48
CA GLY A 144 -30.99 -1.09 36.43
C GLY A 144 -32.45 -1.09 35.94
N ASP A 145 -32.85 -0.17 35.06
CA ASP A 145 -34.13 -0.19 34.37
C ASP A 145 -34.00 -0.91 33.02
N GLU A 146 -34.80 -1.95 32.80
CA GLU A 146 -34.69 -2.84 31.62
C GLU A 146 -34.85 -2.06 30.31
N CYS A 147 -35.73 -1.04 30.29
CA CYS A 147 -35.92 -0.18 29.13
C CYS A 147 -34.70 0.69 28.82
N SER A 148 -34.00 1.20 29.84
CA SER A 148 -32.80 2.02 29.66
C SER A 148 -31.67 1.19 29.05
N THR A 149 -31.46 -0.03 29.56
CA THR A 149 -30.43 -0.95 29.06
C THR A 149 -30.66 -1.31 27.59
N VAL A 150 -31.89 -1.62 27.19
CA VAL A 150 -32.23 -1.94 25.79
C VAL A 150 -32.04 -0.73 24.87
N HIS A 151 -32.39 0.48 25.34
CA HIS A 151 -32.20 1.71 24.57
C HIS A 151 -30.71 2.01 24.36
N SER A 152 -29.90 1.96 25.42
CA SER A 152 -28.44 2.16 25.35
C SER A 152 -27.77 1.13 24.44
N LEU A 153 -28.16 -0.15 24.55
CA LEU A 153 -27.64 -1.20 23.68
C LEU A 153 -28.02 -0.98 22.21
N THR A 154 -29.26 -0.58 21.94
CA THR A 154 -29.73 -0.30 20.58
C THR A 154 -28.96 0.87 19.96
N ASN A 155 -28.77 1.96 20.71
CA ASN A 155 -27.98 3.12 20.26
C ASN A 155 -26.52 2.74 20.00
N LEU A 156 -25.92 1.92 20.86
CA LEU A 156 -24.57 1.40 20.66
C LEU A 156 -24.46 0.57 19.38
N LEU A 157 -25.41 -0.35 19.15
CA LEU A 157 -25.43 -1.18 17.95
C LEU A 157 -25.62 -0.34 16.68
N MET A 158 -26.46 0.69 16.71
CA MET A 158 -26.59 1.62 15.59
C MET A 158 -25.30 2.40 15.34
N LEU A 159 -24.62 2.86 16.40
CA LEU A 159 -23.33 3.53 16.26
C LEU A 159 -22.28 2.61 15.63
N VAL A 160 -22.18 1.36 16.10
CA VAL A 160 -21.28 0.36 15.52
C VAL A 160 -21.63 0.08 14.06
N ALA A 161 -22.92 -0.02 13.73
CA ALA A 161 -23.37 -0.25 12.36
C ALA A 161 -22.99 0.89 11.39
N VAL A 162 -22.84 2.12 11.88
CA VAL A 162 -22.41 3.29 11.08
C VAL A 162 -20.88 3.44 11.03
N VAL A 163 -20.20 3.27 12.17
CA VAL A 163 -18.75 3.47 12.26
C VAL A 163 -17.96 2.32 11.62
N ALA A 164 -18.42 1.07 11.76
CA ALA A 164 -17.69 -0.09 11.27
C ALA A 164 -17.51 -0.09 9.73
N PRO A 165 -18.52 0.24 8.90
CA PRO A 165 -18.33 0.40 7.46
C PRO A 165 -17.32 1.49 7.10
N ALA A 166 -17.33 2.63 7.78
CA ALA A 166 -16.40 3.72 7.52
C ALA A 166 -14.93 3.32 7.80
N VAL A 167 -14.69 2.62 8.91
CA VAL A 167 -13.38 2.05 9.23
C VAL A 167 -12.98 1.00 8.20
N GLY A 168 -13.89 0.12 7.79
CA GLY A 168 -13.66 -0.85 6.71
C GLY A 168 -13.31 -0.18 5.37
N GLY A 169 -13.95 0.94 5.05
CA GLY A 169 -13.65 1.77 3.89
C GLY A 169 -12.25 2.35 3.93
N ALA A 170 -11.80 2.89 5.06
CA ALA A 170 -10.43 3.39 5.24
C ALA A 170 -9.37 2.29 5.07
N PHE A 171 -9.63 1.06 5.53
CA PHE A 171 -8.73 -0.06 5.25
C PHE A 171 -8.72 -0.45 3.77
N THR A 172 -9.85 -0.34 3.09
CA THR A 172 -9.95 -0.59 1.64
C THR A 172 -9.15 0.43 0.84
N THR A 173 -9.17 1.72 1.23
CA THR A 173 -8.34 2.74 0.59
C THR A 173 -6.85 2.53 0.87
N LEU A 174 -6.48 2.10 2.07
CA LEU A 174 -5.09 1.69 2.37
C LEU A 174 -4.63 0.53 1.48
N THR A 175 -5.48 -0.48 1.24
CA THR A 175 -5.19 -1.57 0.28
C THR A 175 -4.92 -1.02 -1.12
N GLY A 176 -5.74 -0.07 -1.57
CA GLY A 176 -5.58 0.59 -2.88
C GLY A 176 -4.31 1.43 -2.98
N LEU A 177 -3.92 2.11 -1.89
CA LEU A 177 -2.70 2.92 -1.84
C LEU A 177 -1.43 2.07 -1.83
N TYR A 178 -1.39 1.02 -1.01
CA TYR A 178 -0.20 0.18 -0.89
C TYR A 178 -0.05 -0.85 -2.02
N GLN A 179 -1.12 -1.10 -2.79
CA GLN A 179 -1.09 -1.98 -3.97
C GLN A 179 -0.39 -3.32 -3.70
N TRP A 180 -0.63 -3.95 -2.54
CA TRP A 180 0.11 -5.17 -2.13
C TRP A 180 0.06 -6.28 -3.18
N ASP A 181 -1.09 -6.46 -3.83
CA ASP A 181 -1.27 -7.44 -4.90
C ASP A 181 -0.37 -7.15 -6.11
N ARG A 182 -0.27 -5.86 -6.49
CA ARG A 182 0.63 -5.45 -7.56
C ARG A 182 2.09 -5.75 -7.20
N SER A 183 2.51 -5.42 -5.98
CA SER A 183 3.88 -5.70 -5.53
C SER A 183 4.17 -7.20 -5.51
N ALA A 184 3.24 -8.02 -5.01
CA ALA A 184 3.37 -9.48 -5.03
C ALA A 184 3.51 -10.02 -6.46
N ASN A 185 2.65 -9.56 -7.38
CA ASN A 185 2.68 -9.97 -8.78
C ASN A 185 3.98 -9.59 -9.49
N ILE A 186 4.57 -8.43 -9.19
CA ILE A 186 5.87 -8.03 -9.75
C ILE A 186 6.96 -9.00 -9.29
N TYR A 187 7.04 -9.33 -7.99
CA TYR A 187 8.03 -10.30 -7.50
C TYR A 187 7.83 -11.70 -8.07
N GLU A 188 6.58 -12.13 -8.29
CA GLU A 188 6.28 -13.43 -8.89
C GLU A 188 6.68 -13.48 -10.37
N SER A 189 6.37 -12.42 -11.13
CA SER A 189 6.83 -12.27 -12.51
C SER A 189 8.35 -12.25 -12.62
N ALA A 190 9.03 -11.60 -11.67
CA ALA A 190 10.48 -11.58 -11.57
C ALA A 190 11.05 -13.00 -11.30
N LEU A 191 10.41 -13.76 -10.42
CA LEU A 191 10.78 -15.15 -10.14
C LEU A 191 10.60 -16.05 -11.37
N GLU A 192 9.48 -15.92 -12.08
CA GLU A 192 9.24 -16.68 -13.32
C GLU A 192 10.27 -16.31 -14.40
N SER A 193 10.57 -15.02 -14.57
CA SER A 193 11.60 -14.56 -15.49
C SER A 193 12.99 -15.09 -15.15
N LEU A 194 13.29 -15.20 -13.84
CA LEU A 194 14.51 -15.83 -13.35
C LEU A 194 14.56 -17.33 -13.63
N GLU A 195 13.44 -18.04 -13.50
CA GLU A 195 13.37 -19.47 -13.84
C GLU A 195 13.60 -19.69 -15.34
N VAL A 196 13.07 -18.81 -16.20
CA VAL A 196 13.36 -18.83 -17.64
C VAL A 196 14.84 -18.56 -17.92
N ALA A 197 15.46 -17.60 -17.23
CA ALA A 197 16.91 -17.37 -17.36
C ALA A 197 17.74 -18.58 -16.86
N ASP A 198 17.31 -19.23 -15.77
CA ASP A 198 17.96 -20.42 -15.20
C ASP A 198 17.93 -21.64 -16.13
N SER A 199 16.88 -21.74 -16.97
CA SER A 199 16.78 -22.77 -18.00
C SER A 199 17.88 -22.70 -19.06
N GLN A 200 18.57 -21.55 -19.19
CA GLN A 200 19.67 -21.33 -20.13
C GLN A 200 21.05 -21.53 -19.47
N SER A 201 21.09 -22.11 -18.26
CA SER A 201 22.34 -22.40 -17.56
C SER A 201 23.24 -23.37 -18.36
N PRO A 202 24.58 -23.17 -18.32
CA PRO A 202 25.51 -23.99 -19.09
C PRO A 202 25.57 -25.43 -18.53
N LEU A 203 25.46 -26.43 -19.41
CA LEU A 203 25.52 -27.85 -19.05
C LEU A 203 26.97 -28.34 -18.89
N ASP A 204 27.16 -29.31 -17.99
CA ASP A 204 28.49 -29.78 -17.60
C ASP A 204 29.24 -30.55 -18.70
N ASP A 205 28.54 -31.04 -19.71
CA ASP A 205 29.00 -31.82 -20.85
C ASP A 205 29.33 -30.98 -22.10
N MET A 206 28.97 -29.70 -22.13
CA MET A 206 29.30 -28.78 -23.23
C MET A 206 30.81 -28.63 -23.39
N ASP A 207 31.31 -28.40 -24.61
CA ASP A 207 32.70 -28.03 -24.84
C ASP A 207 33.05 -26.68 -24.18
N THR A 208 34.34 -26.40 -24.00
CA THR A 208 34.80 -25.21 -23.25
C THR A 208 34.36 -23.89 -23.90
N LEU A 209 34.34 -23.81 -25.24
CA LEU A 209 33.94 -22.60 -25.96
C LEU A 209 32.44 -22.38 -25.84
N THR A 210 31.63 -23.41 -26.06
CA THR A 210 30.17 -23.36 -25.91
C THR A 210 29.77 -23.05 -24.47
N TYR A 211 30.42 -23.67 -23.47
CA TYR A 211 30.16 -23.38 -22.06
C TYR A 211 30.44 -21.92 -21.70
N ARG A 212 31.53 -21.35 -22.23
CA ARG A 212 31.88 -19.94 -22.00
C ARG A 212 30.85 -19.00 -22.64
N ALA A 213 30.39 -19.31 -23.85
CA ALA A 213 29.35 -18.53 -24.53
C ALA A 213 28.01 -18.63 -23.78
N ALA A 214 27.59 -19.83 -23.39
CA ALA A 214 26.38 -20.09 -22.62
C ALA A 214 26.42 -19.39 -21.25
N LEU A 215 27.56 -19.47 -20.52
CA LEU A 215 27.73 -18.77 -19.26
C LEU A 215 27.59 -17.25 -19.42
N ARG A 216 28.15 -16.69 -20.49
CA ARG A 216 28.01 -15.25 -20.76
C ARG A 216 26.57 -14.85 -21.04
N ALA A 217 25.89 -15.59 -21.92
CA ALA A 217 24.48 -15.35 -22.24
C ALA A 217 23.59 -15.47 -21.00
N TYR A 218 23.81 -16.50 -20.18
CA TYR A 218 23.13 -16.72 -18.91
C TYR A 218 23.30 -15.55 -17.93
N VAL A 219 24.54 -15.07 -17.74
CA VAL A 219 24.84 -13.93 -16.86
C VAL A 219 24.20 -12.65 -17.40
N GLU A 220 24.34 -12.38 -18.70
CA GLU A 220 23.75 -11.19 -19.34
C GLU A 220 22.22 -11.19 -19.21
N ASN A 221 21.56 -12.32 -19.48
CA ASN A 221 20.10 -12.45 -19.35
C ASN A 221 19.64 -12.32 -17.89
N THR A 222 20.36 -12.92 -16.94
CA THR A 222 20.05 -12.80 -15.51
C THR A 222 20.16 -11.35 -15.02
N LEU A 223 21.24 -10.67 -15.39
CA LEU A 223 21.45 -9.27 -15.01
C LEU A 223 20.45 -8.34 -15.69
N GLN A 224 20.04 -8.65 -16.93
CA GLN A 224 18.99 -7.92 -17.61
C GLN A 224 17.65 -8.05 -16.88
N VAL A 225 17.24 -9.26 -16.46
CA VAL A 225 16.03 -9.45 -15.65
C VAL A 225 16.12 -8.61 -14.36
N MET A 226 17.24 -8.66 -13.63
CA MET A 226 17.41 -7.85 -12.42
C MET A 226 17.33 -6.34 -12.70
N SER A 227 17.90 -5.88 -13.82
CA SER A 227 17.86 -4.49 -14.24
C SER A 227 16.45 -4.05 -14.60
N ASP A 228 15.74 -4.82 -15.42
CA ASP A 228 14.39 -4.52 -15.87
C ASP A 228 13.40 -4.50 -14.70
N GLU A 229 13.54 -5.44 -13.76
CA GLU A 229 12.76 -5.44 -12.52
C GLU A 229 13.09 -4.22 -11.66
N SER A 230 14.37 -3.90 -11.44
CA SER A 230 14.77 -2.70 -10.69
C SER A 230 14.21 -1.41 -11.30
N ALA A 231 14.07 -1.36 -12.63
CA ALA A 231 13.45 -0.25 -13.34
C ALA A 231 11.93 -0.18 -13.12
N GLN A 232 11.24 -1.32 -13.02
CA GLN A 232 9.81 -1.37 -12.66
C GLN A 232 9.58 -0.83 -11.24
N TRP A 233 10.45 -1.18 -10.29
CA TRP A 233 10.44 -0.61 -8.94
C TRP A 233 10.74 0.90 -8.96
N GLY A 234 11.68 1.34 -9.80
CA GLY A 234 12.03 2.75 -9.98
C GLY A 234 10.93 3.59 -10.61
N GLN A 235 10.15 3.06 -11.55
CA GLN A 235 9.01 3.77 -12.13
C GLN A 235 7.80 3.90 -11.17
N SER A 236 7.75 3.07 -10.11
CA SER A 236 6.79 3.26 -9.02
C SER A 236 7.11 4.51 -8.17
N VAL A 237 8.30 5.10 -8.32
CA VAL A 237 8.68 6.37 -7.73
C VAL A 237 9.10 7.30 -8.87
N ARG A 238 8.12 7.84 -9.61
CA ARG A 238 8.42 9.06 -10.38
C ARG A 238 8.98 10.06 -9.37
N PRO A 239 10.18 10.61 -9.61
CA PRO A 239 10.71 11.63 -8.71
C PRO A 239 9.66 12.74 -8.59
N PRO A 240 9.34 13.21 -7.38
CA PRO A 240 8.34 14.26 -7.21
C PRO A 240 8.73 15.43 -8.11
N ALA A 241 7.76 16.10 -8.73
CA ALA A 241 8.02 17.15 -9.74
C ALA A 241 9.04 18.22 -9.28
N GLN A 242 9.17 18.42 -7.97
CA GLN A 242 10.16 19.28 -7.31
C GLN A 242 11.61 18.81 -7.54
N LEU A 243 11.87 17.50 -7.51
CA LEU A 243 13.20 16.94 -7.77
C LEU A 243 13.55 17.01 -9.27
N GLU A 244 12.56 16.82 -10.15
CA GLU A 244 12.75 17.03 -11.60
C GLU A 244 13.09 18.49 -11.91
N GLN A 245 12.38 19.44 -11.27
CA GLN A 245 12.73 20.87 -11.36
C GLN A 245 14.15 21.13 -10.86
N PHE A 246 14.51 20.64 -9.68
CA PHE A 246 15.86 20.82 -9.12
C PHE A 246 16.96 20.26 -10.04
N LEU A 247 16.77 19.05 -10.58
CA LEU A 247 17.73 18.44 -11.51
C LEU A 247 17.83 19.21 -12.83
N SER A 248 16.72 19.77 -13.31
CA SER A 248 16.72 20.62 -14.51
C SER A 248 17.46 21.95 -14.28
N GLU A 249 17.27 22.57 -13.12
CA GLU A 249 17.97 23.80 -12.71
C GLU A 249 19.48 23.56 -12.55
N GLU A 250 19.87 22.48 -11.89
CA GLU A 250 21.29 22.14 -11.71
C GLU A 250 21.97 21.78 -13.05
N ARG A 251 21.27 21.10 -13.96
CA ARG A 251 21.76 20.88 -15.34
C ARG A 251 21.97 22.20 -16.07
N GLU A 252 21.05 23.14 -15.96
CA GLU A 252 21.22 24.46 -16.56
C GLU A 252 22.40 25.24 -15.94
N LYS A 253 22.57 25.20 -14.61
CA LYS A 253 23.70 25.86 -13.94
C LYS A 253 25.03 25.27 -14.40
N ALA A 254 25.12 23.95 -14.50
CA ALA A 254 26.31 23.27 -15.00
C ALA A 254 26.62 23.67 -16.45
N LEU A 255 25.62 23.71 -17.33
CA LEU A 255 25.78 24.15 -18.72
C LEU A 255 26.24 25.61 -18.83
N ARG A 256 25.74 26.50 -17.96
CA ARG A 256 26.20 27.90 -17.89
C ARG A 256 27.67 27.98 -17.43
N ALA A 257 28.04 27.20 -16.41
CA ALA A 257 29.41 27.15 -15.94
C ALA A 257 30.39 26.66 -17.02
N THR A 258 30.02 25.61 -17.78
CA THR A 258 30.83 25.12 -18.89
C THR A 258 30.97 26.15 -20.02
N ARG A 259 29.90 26.88 -20.37
CA ARG A 259 29.99 27.97 -21.37
C ARG A 259 30.92 29.09 -20.94
N LEU A 260 30.83 29.50 -19.67
CA LEU A 260 31.71 30.55 -19.15
C LEU A 260 33.16 30.07 -19.12
N GLY A 261 33.43 28.84 -18.66
CA GLY A 261 34.77 28.25 -18.69
C GLY A 261 35.39 28.28 -20.09
N ASN A 262 34.63 27.89 -21.12
CA ASN A 262 35.09 27.91 -22.50
C ASN A 262 35.24 29.33 -23.07
N ALA A 263 34.52 30.33 -22.53
CA ALA A 263 34.63 31.73 -22.96
C ALA A 263 35.90 32.41 -22.42
N TRP A 264 36.43 31.96 -21.27
CA TRP A 264 37.69 32.46 -20.72
C TRP A 264 38.93 31.85 -21.40
N ASP A 265 38.80 30.70 -22.05
CA ASP A 265 39.90 29.96 -22.70
C ASP A 265 40.22 30.43 -24.13
N LEU A 266 39.48 31.41 -24.66
CA LEU A 266 39.70 31.99 -26.01
C LEU A 266 40.42 33.35 -25.99
N GLY A 267 40.92 33.79 -24.83
CA GLY A 267 41.41 35.15 -24.62
C GLY A 267 42.92 35.33 -24.41
N GLY A 268 43.72 34.27 -24.40
CA GLY A 268 45.15 34.39 -24.06
C GLY A 268 46.00 33.36 -24.78
N ASP A 269 46.43 33.70 -26.00
CA ASP A 269 47.70 33.27 -26.61
C ASP A 269 47.86 33.98 -27.98
N ASP A 270 47.73 35.31 -27.98
CA ASP A 270 48.23 36.15 -29.08
C ASP A 270 49.63 36.66 -28.70
N ASP A 271 50.51 35.70 -28.39
CA ASP A 271 51.93 35.96 -28.15
C ASP A 271 52.63 36.20 -29.49
N GLY A 272 52.62 37.48 -29.86
CA GLY A 272 53.74 38.21 -30.44
C GLY A 272 54.82 37.40 -31.16
N GLY A 273 54.72 37.39 -32.49
CA GLY A 273 55.78 37.88 -33.37
C GLY A 273 57.18 37.24 -33.26
N ILE A 274 57.49 36.36 -34.22
CA ILE A 274 58.85 36.25 -34.76
C ILE A 274 58.75 36.54 -36.26
N GLY A 275 59.13 37.76 -36.63
CA GLY A 275 59.26 38.17 -38.03
C GLY A 275 60.46 37.48 -38.70
N PRO A 276 60.40 37.23 -40.02
CA PRO A 276 61.54 36.72 -40.76
C PRO A 276 62.55 37.86 -41.01
N LEU A 277 63.77 37.70 -40.50
CA LEU A 277 64.92 38.45 -40.99
C LEU A 277 65.50 37.72 -42.20
N GLY A 278 65.89 38.51 -43.20
CA GLY A 278 66.36 38.08 -44.52
C GLY A 278 67.73 37.42 -44.55
#